data_AF-A0A9R1ALR2-F1
#
_entry.id   AF-A0A9R1ALR2-F1
#
_cell.length_a   1.000
_cell.length_b   1.000
_cell.length_c   1.000
_cell.angle_alpha   90.00
_cell.angle_beta   90.00
_cell.angle_gamma   90.00
#
_symmetry.space_group_name_H-M   'P 1'
#
loop_
_entity.id
_entity.type
_entity.pdbx_description
1 polymer ?
#
loop_
_entity_poly.entity_id
_entity_poly.type
_entity_poly.pdbx_seq_one_letter_code
_entity_poly.pdbx_strand_id
1 'polypeptide(L)' 'MDIELLAVLVEHHNNGDHAQNGWKPHVYNACIKHVKDTCDVDITKENITGRIKTFGKQYEIITKMLAQSGFGWD' A
#
# COMPACT_ATOMS: atom_id res chain seq x y z
N MET A 1 6.59 3.81 8.91
CA MET A 1 6.74 3.55 7.46
C MET A 1 5.50 2.93 6.83
N ASP A 2 5.10 1.69 7.16
CA ASP A 2 4.00 1.03 6.42
C ASP A 2 2.65 1.75 6.48
N ILE A 3 2.31 2.28 7.66
CA ILE A 3 1.09 3.09 7.85
C ILE A 3 1.16 4.35 6.97
N GLU A 4 2.28 5.07 7.01
CA GLU A 4 2.51 6.27 6.20
C GLU A 4 2.46 5.98 4.69
N LEU A 5 3.06 4.87 4.27
CA LEU A 5 3.01 4.44 2.87
C LEU A 5 1.58 4.08 2.45
N LEU A 6 0.83 3.38 3.31
CA LEU A 6 -0.57 3.03 3.05
C LEU A 6 -1.45 4.28 2.98
N ALA A 7 -1.23 5.29 3.82
CA ALA A 7 -2.00 6.53 3.79
C ALA A 7 -1.96 7.21 2.41
N VAL A 8 -0.76 7.38 1.85
CA VAL A 8 -0.56 7.95 0.51
C VAL A 8 -1.20 7.06 -0.57
N LEU A 9 -1.01 5.74 -0.49
CA LEU A 9 -1.58 4.81 -1.46
C LEU A 9 -3.12 4.82 -1.45
N VAL A 10 -3.75 4.94 -0.27
CA VAL A 10 -5.21 5.01 -0.12
C VAL A 10 -5.74 6.34 -0.67
N GLU A 11 -5.08 7.46 -0.38
CA GLU A 11 -5.45 8.75 -0.95
C GLU A 11 -5.44 8.70 -2.48
N HIS A 12 -4.36 8.21 -3.07
CA HIS A 12 -4.23 8.10 -4.53
C HIS A 12 -5.15 7.04 -5.14
N HIS A 13 -5.51 5.98 -4.40
CA HIS A 13 -6.55 5.03 -4.81
C HIS A 13 -7.88 5.77 -5.02
N ASN A 14 -8.28 6.56 -4.02
CA ASN A 14 -9.54 7.30 -4.02
C ASN A 14 -9.56 8.38 -5.11
N ASN A 15 -8.40 8.94 -5.46
CA ASN A 15 -8.24 9.91 -6.54
C ASN A 15 -8.21 9.27 -7.95
N GLY A 16 -8.26 7.93 -8.06
CA GLY A 16 -8.22 7.23 -9.34
C GLY A 16 -6.86 7.29 -10.03
N ASP A 17 -5.77 7.38 -9.27
CA ASP A 17 -4.39 7.47 -9.80
C ASP A 17 -3.77 6.13 -10.21
N HIS A 18 -4.63 5.20 -10.58
CA HIS A 18 -4.24 3.94 -11.18
C HIS A 18 -3.77 4.12 -12.62
N ALA A 19 -2.87 3.22 -13.02
CA ALA A 19 -2.45 3.00 -14.40
C ALA A 19 -2.78 1.56 -14.78
N GLN A 20 -2.65 1.22 -16.07
CA GLN A 20 -2.96 -0.12 -16.58
C GLN A 20 -2.26 -1.25 -15.80
N ASN A 21 -1.03 -1.01 -15.33
CA ASN A 21 -0.20 -1.99 -14.62
C ASN A 21 0.27 -1.51 -13.24
N GLY A 22 -0.56 -0.76 -12.51
CA GLY A 22 -0.26 -0.32 -11.15
C GLY A 22 -0.60 1.15 -10.91
N TRP A 23 0.41 1.94 -10.54
CA TRP A 23 0.25 3.35 -10.18
C TRP A 23 0.84 4.28 -11.23
N LYS A 24 0.25 5.47 -11.38
CA LYS A 24 0.87 6.55 -12.15
C LYS A 24 2.22 6.96 -11.54
N PRO A 25 3.19 7.44 -12.33
CA PRO A 25 4.53 7.77 -11.84
C PRO A 25 4.57 8.74 -10.64
N HIS A 26 3.66 9.71 -10.58
CA HIS A 26 3.65 10.71 -9.49
C HIS A 26 3.32 10.12 -8.13
N VAL A 27 2.59 9.00 -8.08
CA VAL A 27 2.25 8.32 -6.81
C VAL A 27 3.51 7.79 -6.13
N TYR A 28 4.47 7.27 -6.89
CA TYR A 28 5.74 6.82 -6.33
C TYR A 28 6.55 7.99 -5.76
N ASN A 29 6.57 9.12 -6.45
CA ASN A 29 7.25 10.33 -5.94
C ASN A 29 6.58 10.85 -4.67
N ALA A 30 5.24 10.84 -4.61
CA ALA A 30 4.49 11.20 -3.42
C ALA A 30 4.82 10.28 -2.24
N CYS A 31 4.88 8.96 -2.48
CA CYS A 31 5.27 7.98 -1.46
C CYS A 31 6.71 8.21 -0.95
N ILE A 32 7.68 8.38 -1.85
CA ILE A 32 9.08 8.62 -1.50
C ILE A 32 9.20 9.88 -0.65
N LYS A 33 8.59 10.98 -1.11
CA LYS A 33 8.60 12.25 -0.39
C LYS A 33 7.95 12.12 0.99
N HIS A 34 6.73 11.59 1.06
CA HIS A 34 5.99 11.49 2.31
C HIS A 34 6.70 10.62 3.35
N VAL A 35 7.26 9.47 2.92
CA VAL A 35 8.03 8.62 3.83
C VAL A 35 9.33 9.28 4.27
N LYS A 36 10.00 10.03 3.40
CA LYS A 36 11.17 10.81 3.82
C LYS A 36 10.79 11.89 4.83
N ASP A 37 9.73 12.64 4.57
CA ASP A 37 9.29 13.76 5.42
C ASP A 37 8.76 13.29 6.80
N THR A 38 8.09 12.13 6.86
CA THR A 38 7.44 11.65 8.09
C THR A 38 8.25 10.62 8.86
N CYS A 39 9.05 9.79 8.17
CA CYS A 39 9.81 8.71 8.79
C CYS A 39 11.33 8.94 8.79
N ASP A 40 11.83 9.95 8.06
CA ASP A 40 13.26 10.15 7.77
C ASP A 40 13.95 8.90 7.18
N VAL A 41 13.24 8.20 6.30
CA VAL A 41 13.78 7.02 5.61
C VAL A 41 13.80 7.24 4.11
N ASP A 42 14.96 7.02 3.51
CA ASP A 42 15.12 7.00 2.07
C ASP A 42 14.63 5.67 1.50
N ILE A 43 13.61 5.72 0.64
CA ILE A 43 13.02 4.55 -0.02
C ILE A 43 13.04 4.73 -1.54
N THR A 44 13.14 3.62 -2.26
CA THR A 44 13.05 3.58 -3.72
C THR A 44 11.70 3.06 -4.19
N LYS A 45 11.46 3.15 -5.51
CA LYS A 45 10.31 2.54 -6.17
C LYS A 45 10.24 1.03 -5.95
N GLU A 46 11.37 0.35 -5.89
CA GLU A 46 11.46 -1.09 -5.65
C GLU A 46 11.02 -1.43 -4.22
N ASN A 47 11.40 -0.62 -3.22
CA ASN A 47 10.92 -0.78 -1.85
C ASN A 47 9.39 -0.66 -1.81
N ILE A 48 8.81 0.37 -2.44
CA ILE A 48 7.35 0.59 -2.50
C ILE A 48 6.65 -0.59 -3.19
N THR A 49 7.18 -1.04 -4.32
CA THR A 49 6.63 -2.16 -5.08
C THR A 49 6.67 -3.46 -4.27
N GLY A 50 7.74 -3.69 -3.51
CA GLY A 50 7.85 -4.81 -2.57
C GLY A 50 6.77 -4.75 -1.49
N ARG A 51 6.53 -3.56 -0.90
CA ARG A 51 5.49 -3.37 0.12
C ARG A 51 4.08 -3.57 -0.42
N ILE A 52 3.75 -3.05 -1.61
CA ILE A 52 2.46 -3.28 -2.26
C ILE A 52 2.18 -4.78 -2.44
N LYS A 53 3.18 -5.56 -2.87
CA LYS A 53 3.05 -7.02 -2.97
C LYS A 53 2.77 -7.67 -1.62
N THR A 54 3.43 -7.21 -0.55
CA THR A 54 3.17 -7.69 0.82
C THR A 54 1.75 -7.37 1.27
N PHE A 55 1.28 -6.14 1.07
CA PHE A 55 -0.09 -5.75 1.41
C PHE A 55 -1.12 -6.59 0.65
N GLY A 56 -0.90 -6.84 -0.65
CA GLY A 56 -1.75 -7.72 -1.45
C GLY A 56 -1.85 -9.14 -0.87
N LYS A 57 -0.73 -9.73 -0.46
CA LYS A 57 -0.72 -11.06 0.18
C LYS A 57 -1.46 -11.07 1.52
N GLN A 58 -1.27 -10.04 2.34
CA GLN A 58 -1.96 -9.90 3.62
C GLN A 58 -3.47 -9.77 3.43
N TYR A 59 -3.89 -8.93 2.48
CA TYR A 59 -5.29 -8.78 2.10
C TYR A 59 -5.91 -10.12 1.63
N GLU A 60 -5.19 -10.87 0.80
CA GLU A 60 -5.64 -12.19 0.34
C GLU A 60 -5.83 -13.16 1.50
N ILE A 61 -4.88 -13.22 2.45
CA ILE A 61 -4.97 -14.07 3.64
C ILE A 61 -6.19 -13.70 4.48
N ILE A 62 -6.35 -12.41 4.80
CA ILE A 62 -7.48 -11.91 5.61
C ILE A 62 -8.81 -12.22 4.91
N THR A 63 -8.90 -11.98 3.59
CA THR A 63 -10.11 -12.28 2.80
C THR A 63 -10.47 -13.76 2.86
N LYS A 64 -9.46 -14.66 2.78
CA LYS A 64 -9.69 -16.10 2.92
C LYS A 64 -10.16 -16.48 4.31
N MET A 65 -9.62 -15.86 5.36
CA MET A 65 -10.07 -16.09 6.74
C MET A 65 -11.52 -15.64 6.93
N LEU A 66 -11.87 -14.44 6.46
CA LEU A 66 -13.23 -13.90 6.52
C LEU A 66 -14.26 -14.73 5.75
N ALA A 67 -13.84 -15.43 4.69
CA ALA A 67 -14.70 -16.32 3.92
C ALA A 67 -14.98 -17.66 4.63
N GLN A 68 -14.27 -17.99 5.72
CA GLN A 68 -14.51 -19.23 6.47
C GLN A 68 -15.74 -19.08 7.36
N SER A 69 -16.64 -20.06 7.28
CA SER A 69 -17.81 -20.13 8.16
C SER A 69 -17.38 -20.25 9.61
N GLY A 70 -17.96 -19.44 10.50
CA GLY A 70 -17.64 -19.41 11.92
C GLY A 70 -16.43 -18.56 12.29
N PHE A 71 -15.78 -17.89 11.33
CA PHE A 71 -14.77 -16.88 11.64
C PHE A 71 -15.43 -15.59 12.16
N GLY A 72 -14.91 -15.09 13.28
CA GLY A 72 -15.27 -13.81 13.87
C GLY A 72 -14.06 -13.23 14.58
N TRP A 73 -13.93 -11.91 14.56
CA TRP A 73 -12.94 -11.23 15.39
C TRP A 73 -13.38 -11.33 16.87
N ASP A 74 -12.41 -11.44 17.77
CA ASP A 74 -12.62 -11.42 19.21
C ASP A 74 -13.03 -10.03 19.73
#